data_AF-A0A5C5WG14-F1
#
_entry.id   AF-A0A5C5WG14-F1
#
_cell.length_a   1.000
_cell.length_b   1.000
_cell.length_c   1.000
_cell.angle_alpha   90.00
_cell.angle_beta   90.00
_cell.angle_gamma   90.00
#
_symmetry.space_group_name_H-M   'P 1'
#
loop_
_entity.id
_entity.type
_entity.pdbx_description
1 polymer ?
#
loop_
_entity_poly.entity_id
_entity_poly.type
_entity_poly.pdbx_seq_one_letter_code
_entity_poly.pdbx_strand_id
1 'polypeptide(L)'
;MRPSVAQHSIPEKLLAMLQSPTESGNGPFRQADAALIERINHAIAEGNGDIRDGFDQRVQVPIEGGIVSGNQLYPVRNRTLCLVAGDAIQIR
;
A
#
# COMPACT_ATOMS: atom_id res chain seq x y z
N MET A 1 -20.70 17.89 6.79
CA MET A 1 -19.33 17.89 7.34
C MET A 1 -18.81 16.45 7.30
N ARG A 2 -17.99 16.08 6.31
CA ARG A 2 -17.29 14.79 6.36
C ARG A 2 -16.12 14.94 7.33
N PRO A 3 -15.95 14.07 8.33
CA PRO A 3 -14.79 14.16 9.21
C PRO A 3 -13.55 14.00 8.34
N SER A 4 -12.62 14.94 8.48
CA SER A 4 -11.28 14.86 7.90
C SER A 4 -10.67 13.53 8.35
N VAL A 5 -10.41 12.63 7.41
CA VAL A 5 -9.64 11.43 7.67
C VAL A 5 -8.26 11.94 8.02
N ALA A 6 -7.91 11.98 9.32
CA ALA A 6 -6.57 12.33 9.72
C ALA A 6 -5.62 11.39 8.96
N GLN A 7 -4.85 11.96 8.03
CA GLN A 7 -3.79 11.25 7.33
C GLN A 7 -2.79 10.85 8.40
N HIS A 8 -2.87 9.60 8.87
CA HIS A 8 -1.90 9.06 9.81
C HIS A 8 -0.62 8.81 9.02
N SER A 9 0.23 9.83 8.94
CA SER A 9 1.54 9.73 8.34
C SER A 9 2.41 8.85 9.21
N ILE A 10 3.05 7.85 8.56
CA ILE A 10 4.00 6.98 9.24
C ILE A 10 5.30 7.79 9.40
N PRO A 11 5.83 7.95 10.63
CA PRO A 11 6.99 8.80 10.87
C PRO A 11 8.19 8.38 10.01
N GLU A 12 8.87 9.33 9.39
CA GLU A 12 10.04 9.05 8.51
C GLU A 12 11.14 8.26 9.23
N LYS A 13 11.35 8.54 10.52
CA LYS A 13 12.31 7.80 11.35
C LYS A 13 11.95 6.32 11.48
N LEU A 14 10.65 5.98 11.53
CA LEU A 14 10.20 4.59 11.55
C LEU A 14 10.42 3.95 10.18
N LEU A 15 10.09 4.64 9.09
CA LEU A 15 10.32 4.15 7.72
C LEU A 15 11.80 3.85 7.46
N ALA A 16 12.71 4.67 7.99
CA ALA A 16 14.15 4.48 7.88
C ALA A 16 14.69 3.27 8.66
N MET A 17 13.93 2.75 9.64
CA MET A 17 14.30 1.56 10.42
C MET A 17 13.72 0.26 9.84
N LEU A 18 12.72 0.36 8.96
CA LEU A 18 12.04 -0.80 8.38
C LEU A 18 12.75 -1.27 7.11
N GLN A 19 12.71 -2.58 6.88
CA GLN A 19 13.22 -3.22 5.66
C GLN A 19 12.08 -3.95 4.93
N SER A 20 12.18 -4.01 3.61
CA SER A 20 11.23 -4.76 2.80
C SER A 20 11.28 -6.25 3.19
N PRO A 21 10.12 -6.89 3.42
CA PRO A 21 10.06 -8.33 3.65
C PRO A 21 10.32 -9.16 2.38
N THR A 22 10.48 -8.53 1.21
CA THR A 22 10.81 -9.21 -0.05
C THR A 22 12.06 -8.64 -0.71
N GLU A 23 12.77 -9.47 -1.47
CA GLU A 23 13.93 -9.05 -2.27
C GLU A 23 13.56 -8.05 -3.37
N SER A 24 12.29 -8.02 -3.80
CA SER A 24 11.80 -7.09 -4.82
C SER A 24 11.61 -5.66 -4.29
N GLY A 25 11.46 -5.49 -2.98
CA GLY A 25 11.46 -4.16 -2.34
C GLY A 25 12.88 -3.65 -2.15
N ASN A 26 13.51 -3.27 -3.26
CA ASN A 26 14.84 -2.67 -3.24
C ASN A 26 14.73 -1.16 -3.02
N GLY A 27 14.65 -0.74 -1.76
CA GLY A 27 14.76 0.67 -1.41
C GLY A 27 14.11 1.05 -0.09
N PRO A 28 14.41 2.26 0.41
CA PRO A 28 13.79 2.78 1.61
C PRO A 28 12.27 2.90 1.40
N PHE A 29 11.52 2.64 2.47
CA PHE A 29 10.09 2.87 2.44
C PHE A 29 9.78 4.35 2.29
N ARG A 30 8.78 4.63 1.46
CA ARG A 30 8.18 5.96 1.34
C ARG A 30 6.69 5.86 1.58
N GLN A 31 6.07 6.93 2.03
CA GLN A 31 4.63 6.97 2.13
C GLN A 31 4.01 6.99 0.74
N ALA A 32 2.97 6.19 0.51
CA ALA A 32 2.17 6.26 -0.71
C ALA A 32 1.42 7.61 -0.73
N ASP A 33 1.46 8.31 -1.86
CA ASP A 33 0.70 9.53 -2.04
C ASP A 33 -0.80 9.25 -2.27
N ALA A 34 -1.63 10.28 -2.09
CA ALA A 34 -3.08 10.15 -2.23
C ALA A 34 -3.50 9.72 -3.65
N ALA A 35 -2.80 10.18 -4.68
CA ALA A 35 -3.12 9.85 -6.07
C ALA A 35 -2.92 8.36 -6.37
N LEU A 36 -1.87 7.75 -5.82
CA LEU A 36 -1.62 6.32 -5.93
C LEU A 36 -2.71 5.51 -5.20
N ILE A 37 -3.10 5.94 -3.99
CA ILE A 37 -4.17 5.29 -3.22
C ILE A 37 -5.50 5.36 -3.96
N GLU A 38 -5.84 6.53 -4.50
CA GLU A 38 -7.05 6.73 -5.31
C GLU A 38 -7.03 5.84 -6.56
N ARG A 39 -5.89 5.76 -7.27
CA ARG A 39 -5.73 4.90 -8.45
C ARG A 39 -5.94 3.42 -8.13
N ILE A 40 -5.35 2.93 -7.03
CA ILE A 40 -5.51 1.55 -6.59
C ILE A 40 -6.96 1.27 -6.22
N ASN A 41 -7.58 2.13 -5.41
CA ASN A 41 -8.97 1.96 -4.99
C ASN A 41 -9.95 2.02 -6.16
N HIS A 42 -9.68 2.86 -7.16
CA HIS A 42 -10.45 2.90 -8.40
C HIS A 42 -10.38 1.57 -9.15
N ALA A 43 -9.17 1.04 -9.38
CA ALA A 43 -9.00 -0.22 -10.08
C ALA A 43 -9.60 -1.43 -9.32
N ILE A 44 -9.53 -1.42 -7.97
CA ILE A 44 -10.24 -2.40 -7.13
C ILE A 44 -11.76 -2.30 -7.37
N ALA A 45 -12.32 -1.09 -7.38
CA ALA A 45 -13.76 -0.86 -7.57
C ALA A 45 -14.24 -1.24 -8.97
N GLU A 46 -13.42 -1.04 -10.01
CA GLU A 46 -13.73 -1.46 -11.38
C GLU A 46 -13.66 -2.98 -11.57
N GLY A 47 -12.96 -3.70 -10.69
CA GLY A 47 -12.83 -5.15 -10.76
C GLY A 47 -12.06 -5.65 -11.99
N ASN A 48 -11.27 -4.78 -12.64
CA ASN A 48 -10.52 -5.08 -13.86
C ASN A 48 -9.40 -6.12 -13.65
N GLY A 49 -9.02 -6.37 -12.40
CA GLY A 49 -8.03 -7.40 -12.04
C GLY A 49 -6.58 -7.00 -12.32
N ASP A 50 -6.32 -5.71 -12.57
CA ASP A 50 -4.98 -5.18 -12.80
C ASP A 50 -4.19 -5.01 -11.49
N ILE A 51 -4.90 -4.86 -10.37
CA ILE A 51 -4.30 -4.80 -9.03
C ILE A 51 -4.23 -6.20 -8.43
N ARG A 52 -2.98 -6.66 -8.21
CA ARG A 52 -2.65 -8.00 -7.72
C ARG A 52 -1.86 -7.93 -6.41
N ASP A 53 -2.06 -8.91 -5.55
CA ASP A 53 -1.26 -9.08 -4.34
C ASP A 53 0.04 -9.90 -4.59
N GLY A 54 0.77 -10.24 -3.53
CA GLY A 54 2.02 -10.99 -3.61
C GLY A 54 1.83 -12.45 -4.05
N PHE A 55 0.61 -12.97 -4.03
CA PHE A 55 0.24 -14.30 -4.51
C PHE A 55 -0.46 -14.25 -5.87
N ASP A 56 -0.38 -13.12 -6.58
CA ASP A 56 -1.06 -12.87 -7.86
C ASP A 56 -2.60 -12.99 -7.79
N GLN A 57 -3.17 -12.80 -6.60
CA GLN A 57 -4.62 -12.77 -6.41
C GLN A 57 -5.14 -11.35 -6.60
N ARG A 58 -6.38 -11.22 -7.07
CA ARG A 58 -7.02 -9.92 -7.24
C ARG A 58 -7.27 -9.29 -5.88
N VAL A 59 -6.83 -8.04 -5.71
CA VAL A 59 -7.15 -7.29 -4.51
C VAL A 59 -8.61 -6.84 -4.57
N GLN A 60 -9.39 -7.17 -3.54
CA GLN A 60 -10.82 -6.85 -3.46
C GLN A 60 -11.16 -5.80 -2.40
N VAL A 61 -10.24 -5.59 -1.46
CA VAL A 61 -10.47 -4.70 -0.31
C VAL A 61 -9.73 -3.39 -0.53
N PRO A 62 -10.43 -2.24 -0.53
CA PRO A 62 -9.80 -0.93 -0.67
C PRO A 62 -8.84 -0.65 0.49
N ILE A 63 -7.95 0.31 0.27
CA ILE A 63 -6.88 0.67 1.20
C ILE A 63 -7.03 2.12 1.67
N GLU A 64 -6.65 2.38 2.91
CA GLU A 64 -6.68 3.71 3.52
C GLU A 64 -5.39 4.50 3.22
N GLY A 65 -4.31 3.78 2.94
CA GLY A 65 -2.97 4.30 2.73
C GLY A 65 -1.99 3.16 2.49
N GLY A 66 -0.69 3.46 2.55
CA GLY A 66 0.34 2.44 2.44
C GLY A 66 1.74 3.04 2.45
N ILE A 67 2.72 2.14 2.47
CA ILE A 67 4.12 2.48 2.21
C ILE A 67 4.58 1.73 0.96
N VAL A 68 5.46 2.37 0.20
CA VAL A 68 5.99 1.82 -1.05
C VAL A 68 7.47 1.51 -0.92
N SER A 69 7.90 0.40 -1.49
CA SER A 69 9.30 0.07 -1.74
C SER A 69 9.39 -0.65 -3.08
N GLY A 70 10.16 -0.08 -4.02
CA GLY A 70 10.17 -0.54 -5.41
C GLY A 70 8.77 -0.51 -6.03
N ASN A 71 8.35 -1.64 -6.61
CA ASN A 71 7.03 -1.82 -7.22
C ASN A 71 6.01 -2.44 -6.26
N GLN A 72 6.25 -2.39 -4.95
CA GLN A 72 5.35 -2.96 -3.95
C GLN A 72 4.77 -1.88 -3.05
N LEU A 73 3.46 -1.96 -2.85
CA LEU A 73 2.75 -1.20 -1.83
C LEU A 73 2.32 -2.14 -0.70
N TYR A 74 2.72 -1.79 0.51
CA TYR A 74 2.28 -2.44 1.74
C TYR A 74 1.10 -1.64 2.29
N PRO A 75 -0.12 -2.19 2.26
CA PRO A 75 -1.33 -1.42 2.48
C PRO A 75 -1.58 -1.16 3.97
N VAL A 76 -2.20 -0.02 4.24
CA VAL A 76 -2.86 0.27 5.51
C VAL A 76 -4.35 -0.04 5.35
N ARG A 77 -4.87 -0.91 6.22
CA ARG A 77 -6.29 -1.26 6.33
C ARG A 77 -6.68 -1.28 7.79
N ASN A 78 -7.83 -0.71 8.14
CA ASN A 78 -8.28 -0.58 9.52
C ASN A 78 -7.18 0.04 10.41
N ARG A 79 -6.51 1.08 9.91
CA ARG A 79 -5.37 1.78 10.57
C ARG A 79 -4.17 0.88 10.91
N THR A 80 -4.07 -0.30 10.32
CA THR A 80 -2.96 -1.24 10.54
C THR A 80 -2.16 -1.37 9.25
N LEU A 81 -0.86 -1.11 9.34
CA LEU A 81 0.10 -1.38 8.27
C LEU A 81 0.32 -2.90 8.18
N CYS A 82 0.05 -3.49 7.01
CA CYS A 82 0.38 -4.89 6.76
C CYS A 82 1.72 -5.00 6.03
N LEU A 83 2.76 -5.47 6.74
CA LEU A 83 4.09 -5.70 6.19
C LEU A 83 4.33 -7.18 5.87
N VAL A 84 3.37 -7.81 5.19
CA VAL A 84 3.43 -9.22 4.79
C VAL A 84 3.62 -9.29 3.28
N ALA A 85 4.59 -10.08 2.83
CA ALA A 85 4.92 -10.24 1.40
C ALA A 85 3.70 -10.64 0.55
N GLY A 86 2.87 -11.53 1.07
CA GLY A 86 1.64 -12.00 0.41
C GLY A 86 0.57 -10.92 0.22
N ASP A 87 0.50 -9.97 1.15
CA ASP A 87 -0.49 -8.88 1.13
C ASP A 87 0.01 -7.63 0.39
N ALA A 88 1.27 -7.64 -0.05
CA ALA A 88 1.87 -6.55 -0.81
C ALA A 88 1.18 -6.41 -2.17
N ILE A 89 0.74 -5.21 -2.48
CA ILE A 89 0.08 -4.88 -3.74
C ILE A 89 1.16 -4.54 -4.78
N GLN A 90 1.09 -5.20 -5.94
CA GLN A 90 1.97 -4.95 -7.07
C GLN A 90 1.56 -3.65 -7.78
N ILE A 91 2.43 -2.65 -7.74
CA ILE A 91 2.29 -1.39 -8.50
C ILE A 91 3.00 -1.62 -9.85
N ARG A 92 2.24 -1.97 -10.88
CA ARG A 92 2.73 -2.04 -12.27
C ARG A 92 2.48 -0.74 -13.02
#